data_AF-A0A9D1JLJ2-F1
#
_entry.id   AF-A0A9D1JLJ2-F1
#
_cell.length_a   1.000
_cell.length_b   1.000
_cell.length_c   1.000
_cell.angle_alpha   90.00
_cell.angle_beta   90.00
_cell.angle_gamma   90.00
#
_symmetry.space_group_name_H-M   'P 1'
#
loop_
_entity.id
_entity.type
_entity.pdbx_description
1 polymer ?
#
loop_
_entity_poly.entity_id
_entity_poly.type
_entity_poly.pdbx_seq_one_letter_code
_entity_poly.pdbx_strand_id
1 'polypeptide(L)'
;MKNYLDEAYTVKEFARHNPALAANAQRAKEYLKEQYPNAPEEDFVVIDVEGYHCVACLKDEFAPYELANKVAPFDESKIYPRQELVTKYAFRIS
;
A
#
# COMPACT_ATOMS: atom_id res chain seq x y z
N MET A 1 7.91 -15.08 2.30
CA MET A 1 8.28 -13.98 3.21
C MET A 1 7.06 -13.09 3.30
N LYS A 2 6.54 -12.83 4.50
CA LYS A 2 5.22 -12.21 4.71
C LYS A 2 5.41 -10.78 5.21
N ASN A 3 4.71 -9.83 4.59
CA ASN A 3 4.78 -8.40 4.88
C ASN A 3 3.61 -8.05 5.81
N TYR A 4 3.86 -7.86 7.11
CA TYR A 4 2.84 -7.67 8.15
C TYR A 4 2.61 -6.20 8.52
N LEU A 5 1.35 -5.77 8.69
CA LEU A 5 0.96 -4.43 9.16
C LEU A 5 0.00 -4.48 10.36
N ASP A 6 0.19 -3.57 11.31
CA ASP A 6 -0.68 -3.40 12.49
C ASP A 6 -1.87 -2.45 12.20
N GLU A 7 -1.68 -1.45 11.32
CA GLU A 7 -2.71 -0.51 10.86
C GLU A 7 -2.47 -0.22 9.37
N ALA A 8 -3.53 -0.23 8.56
CA ALA A 8 -3.47 0.06 7.14
C ALA A 8 -4.67 0.92 6.75
N TYR A 9 -4.42 2.10 6.16
CA TYR A 9 -5.48 2.93 5.63
C TYR A 9 -5.78 2.51 4.20
N THR A 10 -7.06 2.33 3.87
CA THR A 10 -7.44 2.23 2.45
C THR A 10 -7.02 3.51 1.72
N VAL A 11 -6.75 3.43 0.41
CA VAL A 11 -6.43 4.63 -0.39
C VAL A 11 -7.50 5.72 -0.24
N LYS A 12 -8.76 5.32 -0.09
CA LYS A 12 -9.89 6.23 0.12
C LYS A 12 -9.84 6.95 1.47
N GLU A 13 -9.51 6.25 2.55
CA GLU A 13 -9.35 6.86 3.87
C GLU A 13 -8.12 7.77 3.90
N PHE A 14 -7.00 7.30 3.34
CA PHE A 14 -5.79 8.10 3.22
C PHE A 14 -6.04 9.43 2.49
N ALA A 15 -6.76 9.40 1.37
CA ALA A 15 -7.12 10.59 0.60
C ALA A 15 -7.98 11.59 1.37
N ARG A 16 -8.85 11.13 2.28
CA ARG A 16 -9.67 12.02 3.13
C ARG A 16 -8.82 12.76 4.15
N HIS A 17 -7.81 12.09 4.72
CA HIS A 17 -6.91 12.69 5.70
C HIS A 17 -5.78 13.49 5.04
N ASN A 18 -5.38 13.15 3.82
CA ASN A 18 -4.26 13.74 3.10
C ASN A 18 -4.69 14.25 1.71
N PRO A 19 -5.51 15.31 1.65
CA PRO A 19 -6.09 15.80 0.38
C PRO A 19 -5.02 16.24 -0.63
N ALA A 20 -3.86 16.74 -0.18
CA ALA A 20 -2.75 17.11 -1.06
C ALA A 20 -2.15 15.90 -1.81
N LEU A 21 -2.23 14.71 -1.22
CA LEU A 21 -1.67 13.47 -1.76
C LEU A 21 -2.72 12.60 -2.46
N ALA A 22 -4.01 12.92 -2.31
CA ALA A 22 -5.13 12.11 -2.80
C ALA A 22 -5.03 11.74 -4.29
N ALA A 23 -4.64 12.70 -5.13
CA ALA A 23 -4.51 12.47 -6.57
C ALA A 23 -3.40 11.46 -6.90
N ASN A 24 -2.25 11.58 -6.26
CA ASN A 24 -1.11 10.68 -6.49
C ASN A 24 -1.34 9.31 -5.85
N ALA A 25 -1.97 9.25 -4.68
CA ALA A 25 -2.39 7.99 -4.06
C ALA A 25 -3.36 7.21 -4.97
N GLN A 26 -4.34 7.91 -5.55
CA GLN A 26 -5.31 7.30 -6.47
C GLN A 26 -4.63 6.85 -7.78
N ARG A 27 -3.70 7.63 -8.34
CA ARG A 27 -2.92 7.21 -9.52
C ARG A 27 -2.02 6.02 -9.24
N ALA A 28 -1.36 5.99 -8.09
CA ALA A 28 -0.53 4.87 -7.66
C ALA A 28 -1.36 3.58 -7.50
N LYS A 29 -2.58 3.70 -6.97
CA LYS A 29 -3.54 2.60 -6.89
C LYS A 29 -3.89 2.05 -8.27
N GLU A 30 -4.35 2.89 -9.20
CA GLU A 30 -4.70 2.43 -10.55
C GLU A 30 -3.50 1.78 -11.25
N TYR A 31 -2.31 2.34 -11.06
CA TYR A 31 -1.07 1.77 -11.63
C TYR A 31 -0.70 0.41 -11.02
N LEU A 32 -0.99 0.18 -9.74
CA LEU A 32 -0.80 -1.12 -9.09
C LEU A 32 -1.90 -2.12 -9.46
N LYS A 33 -3.14 -1.65 -9.61
CA LYS A 33 -4.32 -2.46 -9.97
C LYS A 33 -4.17 -3.18 -11.30
N GLU A 34 -3.39 -2.63 -12.24
CA GLU A 34 -2.99 -3.33 -13.46
C GLU A 34 -2.35 -4.72 -13.20
N GLN A 35 -1.68 -4.91 -12.06
CA GLN A 35 -1.12 -6.21 -11.67
C GLN A 35 -2.09 -7.10 -10.89
N TYR A 36 -3.14 -6.51 -10.33
CA TYR A 36 -4.14 -7.17 -9.49
C TYR A 36 -5.55 -6.82 -9.96
N PRO A 37 -5.93 -7.18 -11.20
CA PRO A 37 -7.17 -6.69 -11.82
C PRO A 37 -8.44 -7.17 -11.12
N ASN A 38 -8.35 -8.27 -10.36
CA ASN A 38 -9.46 -8.87 -9.62
C ASN A 38 -9.47 -8.47 -8.13
N ALA A 39 -8.51 -7.68 -7.66
CA ALA A 39 -8.47 -7.23 -6.28
C ALA A 39 -9.58 -6.17 -6.05
N PRO A 40 -10.40 -6.34 -4.99
CA PRO A 40 -11.30 -5.31 -4.50
C PRO A 40 -10.62 -3.96 -4.26
N GLU A 41 -11.39 -2.88 -4.30
CA GLU A 41 -10.87 -1.52 -4.07
C GLU A 41 -10.36 -1.33 -2.64
N GLU A 42 -11.02 -1.99 -1.69
CA GLU A 42 -10.69 -2.03 -0.27
C GLU A 42 -9.38 -2.76 0.04
N ASP A 43 -8.89 -3.62 -0.85
CA ASP A 43 -7.63 -4.34 -0.66
C ASP A 43 -6.41 -3.45 -0.95
N PHE A 44 -6.61 -2.28 -1.56
CA PHE A 44 -5.55 -1.32 -1.81
C PHE A 44 -5.39 -0.36 -0.63
N VAL A 45 -4.26 -0.51 0.05
CA VAL A 45 -3.91 0.25 1.26
C VAL A 45 -2.68 1.11 1.02
N VAL A 46 -2.58 2.21 1.77
CA VAL A 46 -1.38 3.05 1.83
C VAL A 46 -0.57 2.65 3.04
N ILE A 47 0.72 2.42 2.82
CA ILE A 47 1.70 2.02 3.83
C ILE A 47 2.90 2.96 3.76
N ASP A 48 3.60 3.13 4.87
CA ASP A 48 4.85 3.89 4.92
C ASP A 48 6.04 2.94 4.88
N VAL A 49 6.92 3.13 3.89
CA VAL A 49 8.15 2.35 3.72
C VAL A 49 9.32 3.32 3.60
N GLU A 50 10.23 3.30 4.58
CA GLU A 50 11.44 4.13 4.59
C GLU A 50 11.18 5.64 4.35
N GLY A 51 10.04 6.15 4.83
CA GLY A 51 9.64 7.55 4.67
C GLY A 51 8.90 7.89 3.37
N TYR A 52 8.57 6.88 2.55
CA TYR A 52 7.76 7.02 1.35
C TYR A 52 6.38 6.40 1.54
N HIS A 53 5.34 7.08 1.07
CA HIS A 53 4.01 6.50 0.94
C HIS A 53 3.99 5.52 -0.23
N CYS A 54 3.47 4.33 0.02
CA CYS A 54 3.38 3.26 -0.97
C CYS A 54 1.95 2.72 -0.98
N VAL A 55 1.38 2.56 -2.17
CA VAL A 55 0.18 1.72 -2.31
C VAL A 55 0.62 0.26 -2.35
N ALA A 56 -0.02 -0.56 -1.53
CA ALA A 56 0.13 -2.00 -1.48
C ALA A 56 -1.24 -2.68 -1.63
N CYS A 57 -1.24 -3.93 -2.07
CA CYS A 57 -2.43 -4.77 -2.13
C CYS A 57 -2.39 -5.77 -0.98
N LEU A 58 -3.47 -5.89 -0.22
CA LEU A 58 -3.67 -6.96 0.75
C LEU A 58 -3.87 -8.29 0.02
N LYS A 59 -3.42 -9.38 0.65
CA LYS A 59 -3.67 -10.77 0.22
C LYS A 59 -4.63 -11.49 1.16
N ASP A 60 -4.75 -10.99 2.39
CA ASP A 60 -5.67 -11.49 3.38
C ASP A 60 -6.29 -10.34 4.18
N GLU A 61 -7.37 -10.66 4.87
CA GLU A 61 -8.17 -9.72 5.68
C GLU A 61 -7.87 -9.84 7.19
N PHE A 62 -6.90 -10.69 7.58
CA PHE A 62 -6.66 -11.05 8.97
C PHE A 62 -5.36 -10.45 9.49
N ALA A 63 -5.42 -9.73 10.61
CA ALA A 63 -4.23 -9.25 11.28
C ALA A 63 -3.40 -10.41 11.87
N PRO A 64 -2.06 -10.42 11.71
CA PRO A 64 -1.28 -9.44 10.97
C PRO A 64 -1.44 -9.60 9.44
N TYR A 65 -1.79 -8.51 8.75
CA TYR A 65 -2.17 -8.53 7.34
C TYR A 65 -1.00 -8.94 6.44
N GLU A 66 -1.22 -9.82 5.46
CA GLU A 66 -0.22 -10.16 4.45
C GLU A 66 -0.36 -9.25 3.21
N LEU A 67 0.69 -8.52 2.86
CA LEU A 67 0.72 -7.77 1.60
C LEU A 67 1.29 -8.57 0.42
N ALA A 68 0.84 -8.19 -0.77
CA ALA A 68 1.52 -8.49 -2.00
C ALA A 68 2.96 -7.95 -2.01
N ASN A 69 3.80 -8.55 -2.84
CA ASN A 69 5.22 -8.21 -2.94
C ASN A 69 5.49 -7.03 -3.87
N LYS A 70 4.46 -6.43 -4.50
CA LYS A 70 4.62 -5.27 -5.37
C LYS A 70 3.91 -4.08 -4.75
N VAL A 71 4.57 -2.93 -4.81
CA VAL A 71 4.06 -1.66 -4.30
C VAL A 71 4.24 -0.57 -5.35
N ALA A 72 3.41 0.45 -5.26
CA ALA A 72 3.51 1.67 -6.06
C ALA A 72 3.82 2.86 -5.14
N PRO A 73 5.11 3.29 -5.05
CA PRO A 73 5.48 4.44 -4.24
C PRO A 73 4.98 5.75 -4.86
N PHE A 74 4.69 6.74 -4.02
CA PHE A 74 4.27 8.08 -4.45
C PHE A 74 4.60 9.14 -3.39
N ASP A 75 4.64 10.39 -3.83
CA ASP A 75 4.74 11.57 -2.98
C ASP A 75 3.86 12.70 -3.54
N GLU A 76 4.03 13.94 -3.05
CA GLU A 76 3.29 15.12 -3.53
C GLU A 76 3.59 15.46 -4.99
N SER A 77 4.79 15.13 -5.48
CA SER A 77 5.27 15.52 -6.79
C SER A 77 4.92 14.51 -7.88
N LYS A 78 4.97 13.20 -7.57
CA LYS A 78 4.84 12.14 -8.58
C LYS A 78 4.50 10.77 -7.98
N ILE A 79 4.16 9.86 -8.89
CA ILE A 79 4.20 8.41 -8.66
C ILE A 79 5.53 7.85 -9.18
N TYR A 80 6.05 6.84 -8.51
CA TYR A 80 7.28 6.16 -8.88
C TYR A 80 6.97 4.82 -9.59
N PRO A 81 7.94 4.26 -10.35
CA PRO A 81 7.80 2.92 -10.90
C PRO A 81 7.49 1.88 -9.81
N ARG A 82 6.73 0.84 -10.16
CA ARG A 82 6.42 -0.28 -9.25
C ARG A 82 7.70 -0.89 -8.70
N GLN A 83 7.73 -1.14 -7.39
CA GLN A 83 8.88 -1.72 -6.69
C GLN A 83 8.50 -3.04 -6.02
N GLU A 84 9.52 -3.84 -5.70
CA GLU A 84 9.33 -5.03 -4.87
C GLU A 84 9.42 -4.66 -3.39
N LEU A 85 8.38 -5.02 -2.64
CA LEU A 85 8.37 -4.93 -1.20
C LEU A 85 9.10 -6.13 -0.61
N VAL A 86 10.28 -5.88 -0.08
CA VAL A 86 11.11 -6.88 0.61
C VAL A 86 11.13 -6.53 2.10
N THR A 87 10.21 -7.09 2.88
CA THR A 87 10.29 -6.97 4.35
C THR A 87 11.18 -8.07 4.90
N LYS A 88 12.24 -7.71 5.64
CA LYS A 88 13.20 -8.70 6.15
C LYS A 88 12.68 -9.43 7.39
N TYR A 89 12.04 -8.73 8.33
CA TYR A 89 11.40 -9.32 9.51
C TYR A 89 10.34 -8.36 10.06
N ALA A 90 9.12 -8.85 10.29
CA ALA A 90 8.11 -8.16 11.09
C ALA A 90 7.63 -9.14 12.16
N PHE A 91 8.14 -9.00 13.37
CA PHE A 91 7.64 -9.68 14.56
C PHE A 91 7.20 -8.62 15.56
N ARG A 92 5.97 -8.73 16.04
CA ARG A 92 5.55 -8.15 17.31
C ARG A 92 4.94 -9.26 18.13
N ILE A 93 5.74 -9.85 19.02
CA ILE A 93 5.25 -10.77 20.04
C ILE A 93 4.94 -9.90 21.26
N SER A 94 3.65 -9.85 21.64
CA SER A 94 3.21 -9.36 22.95
C SER A 94 3.50 -10.39 24.02
#